data_AF-A0A1D3TX11-F1
#
_entry.id   AF-A0A1D3TX11-F1
#
_cell.length_a   1.000
_cell.length_b   1.000
_cell.length_c   1.000
_cell.angle_alpha   90.00
_cell.angle_beta   90.00
_cell.angle_gamma   90.00
#
_symmetry.space_group_name_H-M   'P 1'
#
loop_
_entity.id
_entity.type
_entity.pdbx_description
1 polymer ?
#
loop_
_entity_poly.entity_id
_entity_poly.type
_entity_poly.pdbx_seq_one_letter_code
_entity_poly.pdbx_strand_id
1 'polypeptide(L)'
;MDANLEKRETAINHLKNLIKASAKLGIGMVTTFIGRDQSKTVEENLELVSEIWPPIIKVAEANGVKVAIENCPMLFGADQWPGGQNLMETPTNWKKIFKILSSENLGINYDPSHFVWKMIDYISK
;
A
#
# COMPACT_ATOMS: atom_id res chain seq x y z
N MET A 1 -3.59 7.28 1.89
CA MET A 1 -3.40 8.01 3.16
C MET A 1 -3.37 9.51 2.92
N ASP A 2 -4.31 10.03 2.12
CA ASP A 2 -4.37 11.46 1.78
C ASP A 2 -4.65 12.29 3.05
N ALA A 3 -4.05 13.48 3.18
CA ALA A 3 -4.29 14.38 4.30
C ALA A 3 -5.75 14.89 4.33
N ASN A 4 -6.40 14.99 3.16
CA ASN A 4 -7.82 15.26 3.06
C ASN A 4 -8.64 14.02 3.45
N LEU A 5 -9.38 14.13 4.55
CA LEU A 5 -10.13 13.02 5.13
C LEU A 5 -11.27 12.51 4.23
N GLU A 6 -11.92 13.39 3.46
CA GLU A 6 -13.00 13.01 2.54
C GLU A 6 -12.47 12.20 1.36
N LYS A 7 -11.36 12.65 0.75
CA LYS A 7 -10.67 11.91 -0.31
C LYS A 7 -10.16 10.56 0.20
N ARG A 8 -9.59 10.54 1.40
CA ARG A 8 -9.13 9.33 2.07
C ARG A 8 -10.26 8.33 2.25
N GLU A 9 -11.38 8.77 2.82
CA GLU A 9 -12.54 7.90 3.08
C GLU A 9 -13.16 7.38 1.78
N THR A 10 -13.24 8.22 0.75
CA THR A 10 -13.69 7.82 -0.59
C THR A 10 -12.82 6.71 -1.16
N ALA A 11 -11.49 6.85 -1.10
CA ALA A 11 -10.56 5.84 -1.59
C ALA A 11 -10.63 4.52 -0.77
N ILE A 12 -10.76 4.61 0.55
CA ILE A 12 -10.91 3.46 1.44
C ILE A 12 -12.18 2.68 1.09
N ASN A 13 -13.32 3.37 0.92
CA ASN A 13 -14.58 2.74 0.58
C ASN A 13 -14.56 2.14 -0.81
N HIS A 14 -13.92 2.81 -1.77
CA HIS A 14 -13.70 2.26 -3.10
C HIS A 14 -12.90 0.95 -3.04
N LEU A 15 -11.78 0.91 -2.32
CA LEU A 15 -10.96 -0.31 -2.17
C LEU A 15 -11.74 -1.46 -1.50
N LYS A 16 -12.51 -1.18 -0.44
CA LYS A 16 -13.37 -2.18 0.20
C LYS A 16 -14.43 -2.74 -0.77
N ASN A 17 -14.96 -1.91 -1.67
CA ASN A 17 -15.90 -2.35 -2.69
C ASN A 17 -15.22 -3.21 -3.75
N LEU A 18 -13.99 -2.87 -4.18
CA LEU A 18 -13.20 -3.70 -5.09
C LEU A 18 -12.90 -5.08 -4.49
N ILE A 19 -12.55 -5.15 -3.20
CA ILE A 19 -12.34 -6.41 -2.49
C ILE A 19 -13.61 -7.28 -2.55
N LYS A 20 -14.77 -6.72 -2.18
CA LYS A 20 -16.05 -7.44 -2.24
C LYS A 20 -16.42 -7.86 -3.66
N ALA A 21 -16.14 -7.01 -4.66
CA ALA A 21 -16.40 -7.32 -6.06
C ALA A 21 -15.50 -8.47 -6.56
N SER A 22 -14.21 -8.43 -6.23
CA SER A 22 -13.25 -9.49 -6.56
C SER A 22 -13.70 -10.86 -6.02
N ALA A 23 -14.23 -10.91 -4.79
CA ALA A 23 -14.81 -12.13 -4.23
C ALA A 23 -16.05 -12.59 -5.01
N LYS A 24 -17.00 -11.70 -5.29
CA LYS A 24 -18.22 -12.03 -6.06
C LYS A 24 -17.94 -12.54 -7.47
N LEU A 25 -16.86 -12.05 -8.08
CA LEU A 25 -16.43 -12.44 -9.42
C LEU A 25 -15.53 -13.69 -9.41
N GLY A 26 -15.18 -14.23 -8.24
CA GLY A 26 -14.31 -15.41 -8.12
C GLY A 26 -12.83 -15.15 -8.45
N ILE A 27 -12.38 -13.89 -8.42
CA ILE A 27 -11.00 -13.50 -8.77
C ILE A 27 -10.05 -13.75 -7.58
N GLY A 28 -10.48 -13.42 -6.36
CA GLY A 28 -9.73 -13.70 -5.13
C GLY A 28 -8.52 -12.79 -4.87
N MET A 29 -8.30 -11.75 -5.67
CA MET A 29 -7.21 -10.77 -5.49
C MET A 29 -7.59 -9.36 -5.95
N VAL A 30 -6.99 -8.35 -5.32
CA VAL A 30 -6.94 -6.96 -5.80
C VAL A 30 -5.53 -6.40 -5.64
N THR A 31 -5.10 -5.56 -6.58
CA THR A 31 -3.84 -4.79 -6.49
C THR A 31 -4.15 -3.33 -6.17
N THR A 32 -3.28 -2.68 -5.39
CA THR A 32 -3.43 -1.25 -5.04
C THR A 32 -2.10 -0.66 -4.54
N PHE A 33 -2.12 0.62 -4.20
CA PHE A 33 -1.04 1.29 -3.46
C PHE A 33 -1.44 1.51 -2.00
N ILE A 34 -0.45 1.58 -1.10
CA ILE A 34 -0.73 1.86 0.33
C ILE A 34 -0.98 3.36 0.58
N GLY A 35 -0.41 4.20 -0.30
CA GLY A 35 -0.42 5.66 -0.23
C GLY A 35 0.67 6.21 0.69
N ARG A 36 0.74 7.54 0.81
CA ARG A 36 1.61 8.29 1.72
C ARG A 36 1.06 9.70 1.91
N ASP A 37 1.02 10.18 3.14
CA ASP A 37 0.87 11.60 3.43
C ASP A 37 2.24 12.27 3.26
N GLN A 38 2.37 13.09 2.21
CA GLN A 38 3.64 13.73 1.85
C GLN A 38 4.05 14.85 2.81
N SER A 39 3.15 15.32 3.67
CA SER A 39 3.46 16.29 4.72
C SER A 39 4.07 15.66 5.98
N LYS A 40 4.18 14.33 6.01
CA LYS A 40 4.58 13.54 7.17
C LYS A 40 5.87 12.76 6.93
N THR A 41 6.58 12.49 8.02
CA THR A 41 7.71 11.57 8.06
C THR A 41 7.28 10.14 7.74
N VAL A 42 8.26 9.25 7.52
CA VAL A 42 8.00 7.82 7.32
C VAL A 42 7.37 7.21 8.58
N GLU A 43 7.86 7.58 9.75
CA GLU A 43 7.42 7.09 11.05
C GLU A 43 5.96 7.47 11.33
N GLU A 44 5.59 8.74 11.13
CA GLU A 44 4.19 9.19 11.24
C GLU A 44 3.27 8.51 10.22
N ASN A 45 3.77 8.23 9.00
CA ASN A 45 3.00 7.47 8.01
C ASN A 45 2.80 6.00 8.43
N LEU A 46 3.76 5.39 9.13
CA LEU A 46 3.60 4.03 9.66
C LEU A 46 2.55 3.98 10.79
N GLU A 47 2.45 5.03 11.61
CA GLU A 47 1.36 5.18 12.57
C GLU A 47 0.01 5.26 11.84
N LEU A 48 -0.09 6.06 10.78
CA LEU A 48 -1.30 6.11 9.93
C LEU A 48 -1.64 4.74 9.31
N VAL A 49 -0.64 3.95 8.89
CA VAL A 49 -0.88 2.58 8.42
C VAL A 49 -1.53 1.75 9.52
N SER A 50 -1.01 1.82 10.75
CA SER A 50 -1.54 1.07 11.90
C SER A 50 -2.98 1.43 12.27
N GLU A 51 -3.41 2.66 11.98
CA GLU A 51 -4.78 3.12 12.23
C GLU A 51 -5.74 2.78 11.08
N ILE A 52 -5.31 3.00 9.84
CA ILE A 52 -6.20 3.05 8.67
C ILE A 52 -6.35 1.68 8.01
N TRP A 53 -5.28 0.90 7.93
CA TRP A 53 -5.25 -0.32 7.12
C TRP A 53 -5.86 -1.57 7.77
N PRO A 54 -5.80 -1.79 9.10
CA PRO A 54 -6.37 -3.02 9.68
C PRO A 54 -7.85 -3.25 9.34
N PRO A 55 -8.75 -2.24 9.34
CA PRO A 55 -10.13 -2.42 8.89
C PRO A 55 -10.27 -2.80 7.41
N ILE A 56 -9.34 -2.42 6.54
CA ILE A 56 -9.32 -2.79 5.12
C ILE A 56 -8.93 -4.27 4.99
N ILE A 57 -7.87 -4.67 5.69
CA ILE A 57 -7.37 -6.05 5.71
C ILE A 57 -8.44 -7.00 6.26
N LYS A 58 -9.17 -6.62 7.31
CA LYS A 58 -10.30 -7.41 7.83
C LYS A 58 -11.39 -7.66 6.79
N VAL A 59 -11.65 -6.70 5.89
CA VAL A 59 -12.60 -6.91 4.77
C VAL A 59 -12.03 -7.91 3.77
N ALA A 60 -10.73 -7.86 3.49
CA ALA A 60 -10.06 -8.82 2.62
C ALA A 60 -10.12 -10.25 3.19
N GLU A 61 -9.77 -10.42 4.47
CA GLU A 61 -9.84 -11.68 5.22
C GLU A 61 -11.27 -12.26 5.20
N ALA A 62 -12.27 -11.45 5.55
CA ALA A 62 -13.67 -11.88 5.60
C ALA A 62 -14.24 -12.31 4.22
N ASN A 63 -13.62 -11.88 3.12
CA ASN A 63 -14.01 -12.23 1.77
C ASN A 63 -13.06 -13.25 1.10
N GLY A 64 -12.03 -13.72 1.81
CA GLY A 64 -11.03 -14.63 1.25
C GLY A 64 -10.22 -14.03 0.09
N VAL A 65 -10.07 -12.70 0.04
CA VAL A 65 -9.39 -11.97 -1.04
C VAL A 65 -8.02 -11.53 -0.59
N LYS A 66 -7.01 -11.65 -1.47
CA LYS A 66 -5.67 -11.10 -1.23
C LYS A 66 -5.57 -9.66 -1.72
N VAL A 67 -4.91 -8.80 -0.95
CA VAL A 67 -4.55 -7.43 -1.32
C VAL A 67 -3.05 -7.38 -1.56
N ALA A 68 -2.65 -7.16 -2.80
CA ALA A 68 -1.25 -7.04 -3.18
C ALA A 68 -0.88 -5.56 -3.38
N ILE A 69 0.11 -5.07 -2.63
CA ILE A 69 0.55 -3.68 -2.72
C ILE A 69 1.67 -3.56 -3.74
N GLU A 70 1.48 -2.73 -4.76
CA GLU A 70 2.52 -2.45 -5.75
C GLU A 70 3.59 -1.51 -5.17
N ASN A 71 4.86 -1.78 -5.50
CA ASN A 71 6.01 -1.07 -4.95
C ASN A 71 6.44 0.19 -5.71
N CYS A 72 5.63 0.68 -6.65
CA CYS A 72 5.91 1.93 -7.36
C CYS A 72 6.06 3.08 -6.35
N PRO A 73 7.13 3.89 -6.40
CA PRO A 73 7.24 5.05 -5.52
C PRO A 73 6.23 6.15 -5.85
N MET A 74 5.61 6.13 -7.04
CA MET A 74 4.62 7.13 -7.48
C MET A 74 5.22 8.55 -7.42
N LEU A 75 6.29 8.76 -8.20
CA LEU A 75 6.99 10.05 -8.36
C LEU A 75 6.47 10.79 -9.60
N PHE A 76 5.79 11.91 -9.40
CA PHE A 76 5.21 12.75 -10.46
C PHE A 76 5.77 14.18 -10.47
N GLY A 77 6.35 14.63 -9.37
CA GLY A 77 6.89 15.99 -9.19
C GLY A 77 8.25 15.98 -8.51
N ALA A 78 9.02 17.06 -8.69
CA ALA A 78 10.36 17.20 -8.11
C ALA A 78 10.34 17.27 -6.57
N ASP A 79 9.25 17.76 -5.99
CA ASP A 79 9.01 17.89 -4.55
C ASP A 79 8.70 16.55 -3.86
N GLN A 80 8.48 15.49 -4.63
CA GLN A 80 8.09 14.18 -4.12
C GLN A 80 9.30 13.27 -3.84
N TRP A 81 10.51 13.76 -4.13
CA TRP A 81 11.75 13.07 -3.80
C TRP A 81 12.20 13.36 -2.35
N PRO A 82 12.65 12.37 -1.56
CA PRO A 82 12.64 10.93 -1.83
C PRO A 82 11.34 10.23 -1.37
N GLY A 83 10.83 9.32 -2.21
CA GLY A 83 9.85 8.30 -1.83
C GLY A 83 8.38 8.53 -2.23
N GLY A 84 8.08 9.60 -2.96
CA GLY A 84 6.83 9.77 -3.70
C GLY A 84 5.54 9.64 -2.88
N GLN A 85 4.49 9.13 -3.51
CA GLN A 85 3.14 9.04 -2.94
C GLN A 85 2.79 7.66 -2.36
N ASN A 86 3.73 6.72 -2.30
CA ASN A 86 3.49 5.36 -1.83
C ASN A 86 4.54 4.94 -0.79
N LEU A 87 4.10 4.47 0.38
CA LEU A 87 4.99 4.03 1.46
C LEU A 87 5.52 2.59 1.29
N MET A 88 4.95 1.81 0.36
CA MET A 88 5.34 0.42 0.11
C MET A 88 6.43 0.33 -0.96
N GLU A 89 7.40 1.22 -0.97
CA GLU A 89 8.30 1.47 -2.11
C GLU A 89 9.78 1.14 -1.83
N THR A 90 10.08 0.57 -0.66
CA THR A 90 11.40 0.00 -0.33
C THR A 90 11.28 -1.29 0.48
N PRO A 91 12.23 -2.24 0.37
CA PRO A 91 12.25 -3.45 1.21
C PRO A 91 12.24 -3.15 2.72
N THR A 92 12.88 -2.06 3.13
CA THR A 92 12.86 -1.61 4.54
C THR A 92 11.45 -1.25 5.00
N ASN A 93 10.71 -0.48 4.19
CA ASN A 93 9.32 -0.13 4.53
C ASN A 93 8.40 -1.35 4.46
N TRP A 94 8.62 -2.29 3.53
CA TRP A 94 7.85 -3.53 3.46
C TRP A 94 7.93 -4.30 4.77
N LYS A 95 9.14 -4.50 5.31
CA LYS A 95 9.34 -5.20 6.60
C LYS A 95 8.57 -4.54 7.74
N LYS A 96 8.57 -3.20 7.80
CA LYS A 96 7.84 -2.44 8.83
C LYS A 96 6.32 -2.59 8.64
N ILE A 97 5.82 -2.45 7.42
CA ILE A 97 4.39 -2.54 7.11
C ILE A 97 3.86 -3.96 7.36
N PHE A 98 4.57 -5.01 6.92
CA PHE A 98 4.16 -6.39 7.19
C PHE A 98 4.15 -6.72 8.69
N LYS A 99 5.04 -6.11 9.47
CA LYS A 99 5.00 -6.23 10.93
C LYS A 99 3.76 -5.57 11.53
N ILE A 100 3.33 -4.43 10.99
CA ILE A 100 2.12 -3.72 11.43
C ILE A 100 0.85 -4.49 10.99
N LEU A 101 0.83 -4.98 9.76
CA LEU A 101 -0.29 -5.66 9.12
C LEU A 101 0.00 -7.15 8.95
N SER A 102 0.03 -7.87 10.07
CA SER A 102 0.28 -9.32 10.08
C SER A 102 -0.94 -10.11 9.60
N SER A 103 -1.11 -10.23 8.28
CA SER A 103 -2.20 -10.99 7.65
C SER A 103 -1.71 -11.75 6.42
N GLU A 104 -2.16 -13.01 6.28
CA GLU A 104 -1.92 -13.85 5.11
C GLU A 104 -2.62 -13.33 3.84
N ASN A 105 -3.57 -12.40 4.00
CA ASN A 105 -4.26 -11.75 2.91
C ASN A 105 -3.52 -10.51 2.38
N LEU A 106 -2.40 -10.11 2.97
CA LEU A 106 -1.57 -9.00 2.48
C LEU A 106 -0.33 -9.53 1.74
N GLY A 107 -0.03 -8.96 0.58
CA GLY A 107 1.15 -9.31 -0.20
C GLY A 107 1.75 -8.13 -0.97
N ILE A 108 2.76 -8.40 -1.79
CA ILE A 108 3.39 -7.43 -2.69
C ILE A 108 3.06 -7.79 -4.14
N ASN A 109 2.69 -6.78 -4.92
CA ASN A 109 2.70 -6.84 -6.38
C ASN A 109 4.05 -6.32 -6.86
N TYR A 110 5.03 -7.22 -6.97
CA TYR A 110 6.44 -6.86 -7.14
C TYR A 110 6.74 -6.49 -8.60
N ASP A 111 7.26 -5.29 -8.80
CA ASP A 111 7.84 -4.85 -10.07
C ASP A 111 9.29 -4.36 -9.82
N PRO A 112 10.31 -5.05 -10.36
CA PRO A 112 11.70 -4.68 -10.17
C PRO A 112 12.08 -3.37 -10.86
N SER A 113 11.33 -2.96 -11.89
CA SER A 113 11.63 -1.74 -12.65
C SER A 113 11.50 -0.48 -11.79
N HIS A 114 10.63 -0.49 -10.78
CA HIS A 114 10.43 0.63 -9.86
C HIS A 114 11.66 0.94 -9.01
N PHE A 115 12.54 -0.03 -8.79
CA PHE A 115 13.77 0.17 -8.02
C PHE A 115 14.87 0.90 -8.78
N VAL A 116 14.85 0.83 -10.12
CA VAL A 116 15.80 1.53 -10.98
C VAL A 116 15.73 3.04 -10.73
N TRP A 117 14.52 3.59 -10.59
CA TRP A 117 14.27 5.00 -10.29
C TRP A 117 14.86 5.46 -8.95
N LYS A 118 15.01 4.53 -7.99
CA LYS A 118 15.56 4.80 -6.66
C LYS A 118 17.01 4.37 -6.51
N MET A 119 17.64 3.87 -7.58
CA MET A 119 18.99 3.32 -7.55
C MET A 119 19.15 2.20 -6.50
N ILE A 120 18.09 1.41 -6.29
CA ILE A 120 18.10 0.28 -5.37
C ILE A 120 18.48 -0.99 -6.14
N ASP A 121 19.48 -1.71 -5.66
CA ASP A 121 19.81 -3.04 -6.16
C ASP A 121 18.76 -4.05 -5.66
N TYR A 122 17.90 -4.47 -6.59
CA TYR A 122 16.75 -5.34 -6.31
C TYR A 122 17.06 -6.85 -6.35
N ILE A 123 18.30 -7.21 -6.70
CA ILE A 123 18.78 -8.61 -6.65
C ILE A 123 19.69 -8.86 -5.43
N SER A 124 20.26 -7.80 -4.85
CA SER A 124 21.02 -7.88 -3.61
C SER A 124 20.13 -8.27 -2.40
N LYS A 125 20.67 -9.11 -1.51
CA LYS A 125 19.97 -9.66 -0.35
C LYS A 125 20.19 -8.84 0.92
#